data_AF-A0A4Y2FA34-F1
#
_entry.id   AF-A0A4Y2FA34-F1
#
_cell.length_a   1.000
_cell.length_b   1.000
_cell.length_c   1.000
_cell.angle_alpha   90.00
_cell.angle_beta   90.00
_cell.angle_gamma   90.00
#
_symmetry.space_group_name_H-M   'P 1'
#
loop_
_entity.id
_entity.type
_entity.pdbx_description
1 polymer ?
#
loop_
_entity_poly.entity_id
_entity_poly.type
_entity_poly.pdbx_seq_one_letter_code
_entity_poly.pdbx_strand_id
1 'polypeptide(L)'
;MDKIVCSRYNRACMLHCYTDCPNNSESLKNYLSDLLNYYNDEEEIQFLQWINDFRMKLQTLTLPVEELKELVTEKIIFEKHKKETPELLGKVRVISGDASLPNLGMNEDDTHLLLKEVSIVFHCAAAVNFKKPLEFLLKNNVLSLCSVIELCRKMRKFEVLVYTSTAYSNANHLIFPLKEEVYRLPFHAGKFLDALK
;
A
#
# COMPACT_ATOMS: atom_id res chain seq x y z
N MET A 1 -1.51 -44.96 -13.07
CA MET A 1 -2.11 -43.69 -13.55
C MET A 1 -1.86 -42.66 -12.48
N ASP A 2 -0.70 -42.03 -12.54
CA ASP A 2 -0.28 -41.07 -11.54
C ASP A 2 -1.04 -39.76 -11.73
N LYS A 3 -1.64 -39.27 -10.65
CA LYS A 3 -2.31 -37.97 -10.63
C LYS A 3 -1.23 -36.89 -10.81
N ILE A 4 -1.22 -36.26 -11.97
CA ILE A 4 -0.40 -35.09 -12.25
C ILE A 4 -0.93 -33.95 -11.37
N VAL A 5 -0.17 -33.58 -10.34
CA VAL A 5 -0.44 -32.41 -9.50
C VAL A 5 0.13 -31.19 -10.22
N CYS A 6 -0.77 -30.36 -10.76
CA CYS A 6 -0.41 -29.09 -11.38
C CYS A 6 0.14 -28.13 -10.31
N SER A 7 1.41 -27.75 -10.42
CA SER A 7 2.05 -26.71 -9.59
C SER A 7 1.82 -25.35 -10.24
N ARG A 8 1.16 -24.42 -9.51
CA ARG A 8 0.90 -23.03 -9.96
C ARG A 8 2.16 -22.17 -10.15
N TYR A 9 3.34 -22.70 -9.82
CA TYR A 9 4.58 -21.92 -9.73
C TYR A 9 5.45 -21.97 -10.98
N ASN A 10 5.03 -22.68 -12.03
CA ASN A 10 5.83 -22.82 -13.25
C ASN A 10 5.11 -22.22 -14.46
N ARG A 11 5.51 -21.00 -14.85
CA ARG A 11 4.96 -20.25 -16.00
C ARG A 11 5.03 -21.07 -17.31
N ALA A 12 6.04 -21.95 -17.46
CA ALA A 12 6.17 -22.83 -18.63
C ALA A 12 5.11 -23.96 -18.67
N CYS A 13 4.62 -24.42 -17.52
CA CYS A 13 3.67 -25.54 -17.43
C CYS A 13 2.24 -25.12 -17.82
N MET A 14 1.81 -23.90 -17.46
CA MET A 14 0.49 -23.39 -17.86
C MET A 14 0.34 -23.20 -19.37
N LEU A 15 1.42 -22.81 -20.05
CA LEU A 15 1.45 -22.69 -21.51
C LEU A 15 1.57 -24.05 -22.22
N HIS A 16 2.25 -25.02 -21.61
CA HIS A 16 2.39 -26.35 -22.22
C HIS A 16 1.09 -27.17 -22.17
N CYS A 17 0.23 -26.94 -21.17
CA CYS A 17 -1.08 -27.61 -21.07
C CYS A 17 -2.16 -27.00 -22.00
N TYR A 18 -1.86 -25.93 -22.72
CA TYR A 18 -2.76 -25.32 -23.70
C TYR A 18 -2.92 -26.18 -24.97
N THR A 19 -1.88 -26.92 -25.38
CA THR A 19 -1.92 -27.75 -26.59
C THR A 19 -2.75 -29.02 -26.45
N ASP A 20 -2.97 -29.49 -25.22
CA ASP A 20 -3.64 -30.78 -24.94
C ASP A 20 -5.02 -30.63 -24.26
N CYS A 21 -5.58 -29.41 -24.21
CA CYS A 21 -6.86 -29.17 -23.55
C CYS A 21 -8.04 -29.46 -24.50
N PRO A 22 -8.99 -30.36 -24.16
CA PRO A 22 -9.99 -30.88 -25.09
C PRO A 22 -11.05 -29.86 -25.57
N ASN A 23 -11.11 -28.66 -25.00
CA ASN A 23 -12.02 -27.60 -25.41
C ASN A 23 -11.28 -26.25 -25.44
N ASN A 24 -10.59 -26.01 -26.56
CA ASN A 24 -9.84 -24.80 -26.90
C ASN A 24 -10.77 -23.55 -27.01
N SER A 25 -11.41 -23.13 -25.90
CA SER A 25 -12.37 -22.03 -25.91
C SER A 25 -11.64 -20.70 -25.79
N GLU A 26 -11.78 -19.86 -26.81
CA GLU A 26 -11.28 -18.48 -26.88
C GLU A 26 -11.68 -17.65 -25.64
N SER A 27 -12.81 -17.99 -25.02
CA SER A 27 -13.30 -17.36 -23.79
C SER A 27 -12.39 -17.58 -22.57
N LEU A 28 -11.78 -18.76 -22.42
CA LEU A 28 -10.88 -19.03 -21.29
C LEU A 28 -9.51 -18.38 -21.52
N LYS A 29 -9.04 -18.32 -22.77
CA LYS A 29 -7.86 -17.54 -23.13
C LYS A 29 -8.05 -16.07 -22.81
N ASN A 30 -9.18 -15.49 -23.21
CA ASN A 30 -9.46 -14.08 -22.97
C ASN A 30 -9.54 -13.80 -21.47
N TYR A 31 -10.23 -14.65 -20.70
CA TYR A 31 -10.28 -14.52 -19.24
C TYR A 31 -8.89 -14.59 -18.59
N LEU A 32 -8.03 -15.54 -18.99
CA LEU A 32 -6.69 -15.68 -18.43
C LEU A 32 -5.75 -14.57 -18.90
N SER A 33 -5.84 -14.13 -20.16
CA SER A 33 -5.08 -13.02 -20.71
C SER A 33 -5.48 -11.70 -20.05
N ASP A 34 -6.77 -11.48 -19.78
CA ASP A 34 -7.26 -10.31 -19.07
C ASP A 34 -6.82 -10.31 -17.59
N LEU A 35 -6.81 -11.49 -16.93
CA LEU A 35 -6.31 -11.62 -15.56
C LEU A 35 -4.80 -11.34 -15.45
N LEU A 36 -4.04 -11.68 -16.51
CA LEU A 36 -2.58 -11.54 -16.58
C LEU A 36 -2.13 -10.19 -17.13
N ASN A 37 -2.95 -9.50 -17.94
CA ASN A 37 -2.68 -8.15 -18.45
C ASN A 37 -2.66 -7.07 -17.35
N TYR A 38 -3.17 -7.36 -16.15
CA TYR A 38 -3.07 -6.46 -15.00
C TYR A 38 -1.71 -6.49 -14.29
N TYR A 39 -0.80 -7.39 -14.68
CA TYR A 39 0.55 -7.45 -14.12
C TYR A 39 1.53 -6.89 -15.16
N ASN A 40 1.81 -5.59 -15.02
CA ASN A 40 2.85 -4.96 -15.79
C ASN A 40 4.19 -5.22 -15.08
N ASP A 41 4.85 -6.34 -15.43
CA ASP A 41 6.15 -6.75 -14.87
C ASP A 41 7.26 -5.68 -15.12
N GLU A 42 6.99 -4.64 -15.94
CA GLU A 42 7.86 -3.49 -16.20
C GLU A 42 7.53 -2.21 -15.42
N GLU A 43 6.45 -2.17 -14.62
CA GLU A 43 6.12 -0.95 -13.87
C GLU A 43 7.14 -0.71 -12.74
N GLU A 44 7.80 0.44 -12.79
CA GLU A 44 8.78 0.87 -11.79
C GLU A 44 8.12 1.71 -10.70
N ILE A 45 8.48 1.45 -9.43
CA ILE A 45 8.05 2.22 -8.27
C ILE A 45 9.23 2.98 -7.70
N GLN A 46 9.00 4.28 -7.45
CA GLN A 46 9.88 5.12 -6.67
C GLN A 46 9.51 5.07 -5.19
N PHE A 47 10.47 4.75 -4.33
CA PHE A 47 10.27 4.76 -2.89
C PHE A 47 11.50 5.29 -2.16
N LEU A 48 11.27 5.74 -0.93
CA LEU A 48 12.32 6.28 -0.07
C LEU A 48 12.85 5.17 0.86
N GLN A 49 14.16 4.97 0.85
CA GLN A 49 14.82 4.03 1.75
C GLN A 49 15.90 4.73 2.58
N TRP A 50 15.96 4.40 3.87
CA TRP A 50 17.07 4.80 4.72
C TRP A 50 18.31 3.96 4.41
N ILE A 51 19.40 4.61 4.03
CA ILE A 51 20.72 4.01 3.87
C ILE A 51 21.66 4.49 4.99
N ASN A 52 22.45 3.57 5.55
CA ASN A 52 23.57 3.89 6.45
C ASN A 52 24.83 4.12 5.59
N ASP A 53 25.69 5.09 5.88
CA ASP A 53 26.59 5.08 7.05
C ASP A 53 26.56 6.38 7.89
N PHE A 54 26.37 6.24 9.21
CA PHE A 54 26.51 7.24 10.29
C PHE A 54 25.58 8.47 10.29
N ARG A 55 25.04 8.91 9.15
CA ARG A 55 24.03 9.97 9.07
C ARG A 55 22.88 9.45 8.24
N MET A 56 21.98 8.68 8.86
CA MET A 56 20.78 8.11 8.24
C MET A 56 20.27 9.01 7.11
N LYS A 57 20.55 8.63 5.85
CA LYS A 57 20.21 9.44 4.67
C LYS A 57 19.07 8.72 3.97
N LEU A 58 18.02 9.47 3.64
CA LEU A 58 16.97 9.01 2.76
C LEU A 58 17.47 9.10 1.32
N GLN A 59 17.40 7.98 0.61
CA GLN A 59 17.64 7.90 -0.82
C GLN A 59 16.35 7.48 -1.52
N THR A 60 16.04 8.14 -2.64
CA THR A 60 15.01 7.67 -3.56
C THR A 60 15.59 6.54 -4.38
N LEU A 61 14.93 5.39 -4.35
CA LEU A 61 15.22 4.22 -5.17
C LEU A 61 14.08 4.02 -6.15
N THR A 62 14.40 3.48 -7.31
CA THR A 62 13.43 3.06 -8.33
C THR A 62 13.67 1.57 -8.57
N LEU A 63 12.63 0.75 -8.40
CA LEU A 63 12.69 -0.69 -8.62
C LEU A 63 11.42 -1.16 -9.34
N PRO A 64 11.47 -2.25 -10.13
CA PRO A 64 10.27 -2.93 -10.58
C PRO A 64 9.37 -3.34 -9.41
N VAL A 65 8.06 -3.33 -9.63
CA VAL A 65 7.03 -3.73 -8.65
C VAL A 65 7.35 -5.06 -7.97
N GLU A 66 7.75 -6.07 -8.73
CA GLU A 66 8.04 -7.41 -8.20
C GLU A 66 9.31 -7.43 -7.34
N GLU A 67 10.36 -6.68 -7.69
CA GLU A 67 11.57 -6.56 -6.87
C GLU A 67 11.27 -5.84 -5.54
N LEU A 68 10.42 -4.82 -5.55
CA LEU A 68 9.97 -4.16 -4.33
C LEU A 68 9.15 -5.11 -3.44
N LYS A 69 8.28 -5.92 -4.05
CA LYS A 69 7.51 -6.94 -3.33
C LYS A 69 8.44 -7.95 -2.66
N GLU A 70 9.44 -8.46 -3.36
CA GLU A 70 10.46 -9.34 -2.79
C GLU A 70 11.15 -8.68 -1.60
N LEU A 71 11.65 -7.45 -1.77
CA LEU A 71 12.32 -6.69 -0.71
C LEU A 71 11.44 -6.47 0.54
N VAL A 72 10.13 -6.26 0.36
CA VAL A 72 9.16 -6.13 1.45
C VAL A 72 8.94 -7.47 2.14
N THR A 73 8.75 -8.55 1.38
CA THR A 73 8.55 -9.91 1.92
C THR A 73 9.80 -10.50 2.56
N GLU A 74 10.98 -9.92 2.29
CA GLU A 74 12.22 -10.30 2.96
C GLU A 74 12.34 -9.79 4.41
N LYS A 75 11.51 -8.84 4.83
CA LYS A 75 11.55 -8.29 6.20
C LYS A 75 11.20 -9.35 7.26
N ILE A 76 11.78 -9.19 8.45
CA ILE A 76 11.62 -10.11 9.60
C ILE A 76 10.15 -10.42 9.95
N ILE A 77 9.25 -9.46 9.75
CA ILE A 77 7.80 -9.63 10.00
C ILE A 77 7.16 -10.75 9.16
N PHE A 78 7.78 -11.10 8.03
CA PHE A 78 7.32 -12.18 7.15
C PHE A 78 8.06 -13.51 7.38
N GLU A 79 9.07 -13.59 8.25
CA GLU A 79 9.87 -14.83 8.43
C GLU A 79 9.02 -16.04 8.81
N LYS A 80 8.06 -15.86 9.70
CA LYS A 80 7.14 -16.93 10.10
C LYS A 80 6.33 -17.43 8.89
N HIS A 81 5.80 -16.51 8.10
CA HIS A 81 5.05 -16.86 6.89
C HIS A 81 5.94 -17.50 5.82
N LYS A 82 7.19 -17.06 5.65
CA LYS A 82 8.16 -17.71 4.75
C LYS A 82 8.40 -19.18 5.11
N LYS A 83 8.45 -19.51 6.40
CA LYS A 83 8.71 -20.87 6.89
C LYS A 83 7.46 -21.77 6.91
N GLU A 84 6.34 -21.22 7.37
CA GLU A 84 5.14 -22.01 7.67
C GLU A 84 4.09 -21.96 6.55
N THR A 85 3.98 -20.83 5.84
CA THR A 85 2.88 -20.54 4.89
C THR A 85 3.35 -19.63 3.73
N PRO A 86 4.37 -20.02 2.94
CA PRO A 86 4.98 -19.15 1.92
C PRO A 86 3.98 -18.73 0.82
N GLU A 87 2.94 -19.53 0.58
CA GLU A 87 1.88 -19.23 -0.38
C GLU A 87 1.09 -17.95 -0.04
N LEU A 88 1.08 -17.53 1.23
CA LEU A 88 0.42 -16.29 1.63
C LEU A 88 1.14 -15.04 1.13
N LEU A 89 2.43 -15.13 0.81
CA LEU A 89 3.19 -14.01 0.24
C LEU A 89 2.69 -13.64 -1.16
N GLY A 90 2.10 -14.61 -1.88
CA GLY A 90 1.42 -14.37 -3.15
C GLY A 90 0.20 -13.44 -3.04
N LYS A 91 -0.34 -13.24 -1.84
CA LYS A 91 -1.44 -12.29 -1.59
C LYS A 91 -0.97 -10.83 -1.49
N VAL A 92 0.33 -10.59 -1.39
CA VAL A 92 0.89 -9.23 -1.38
C VAL A 92 0.80 -8.66 -2.78
N ARG A 93 0.09 -7.54 -2.91
CA ARG A 93 0.05 -6.72 -4.11
C ARG A 93 0.60 -5.35 -3.76
N VAL A 94 1.56 -4.89 -4.54
CA VAL A 94 2.11 -3.55 -4.43
C VAL A 94 1.36 -2.67 -5.43
N ILE A 95 1.01 -1.46 -5.02
CA ILE A 95 0.34 -0.46 -5.86
C ILE A 95 1.21 0.79 -5.81
N SER A 96 1.51 1.34 -6.99
CA SER A 96 2.26 2.59 -7.10
C SER A 96 1.39 3.77 -6.64
N GLY A 97 1.97 4.68 -5.86
CA GLY A 97 1.26 5.86 -5.38
C GLY A 97 2.10 6.76 -4.48
N ASP A 98 1.65 8.01 -4.37
CA ASP A 98 2.16 9.03 -3.45
C ASP A 98 0.99 9.68 -2.72
N ALA A 99 0.93 9.46 -1.41
CA ALA A 99 -0.15 9.96 -0.56
C ALA A 99 -0.25 11.49 -0.51
N SER A 100 0.79 12.22 -0.94
CA SER A 100 0.80 13.69 -1.05
C SER A 100 0.16 14.23 -2.34
N LEU A 101 -0.19 13.34 -3.28
CA LEU A 101 -0.81 13.67 -4.56
C LEU A 101 -2.34 13.41 -4.55
N PRO A 102 -3.10 14.06 -5.45
CA PRO A 102 -4.50 13.74 -5.68
C PRO A 102 -4.69 12.24 -5.98
N ASN A 103 -5.80 11.66 -5.50
CA ASN A 103 -6.08 10.22 -5.62
C ASN A 103 -4.92 9.31 -5.15
N LEU A 104 -4.10 9.79 -4.21
CA LEU A 104 -2.92 9.09 -3.71
C LEU A 104 -1.88 8.77 -4.81
N GLY A 105 -1.90 9.52 -5.92
CA GLY A 105 -0.98 9.29 -7.05
C GLY A 105 -1.19 7.96 -7.78
N MET A 106 -2.30 7.26 -7.52
CA MET A 106 -2.60 5.97 -8.14
C MET A 106 -3.23 6.15 -9.52
N ASN A 107 -3.03 5.16 -10.39
CA ASN A 107 -3.73 5.08 -11.67
C ASN A 107 -5.23 4.72 -11.46
N GLU A 108 -6.02 4.81 -12.54
CA GLU A 108 -7.47 4.57 -12.47
C GLU A 108 -7.82 3.09 -12.20
N ASP A 109 -7.04 2.16 -12.75
CA ASP A 109 -7.28 0.72 -12.62
C ASP A 109 -7.09 0.23 -11.17
N ASP A 110 -5.98 0.61 -10.54
CA ASP A 110 -5.72 0.32 -9.13
C ASP A 110 -6.71 1.04 -8.22
N THR A 111 -7.09 2.28 -8.56
CA THR A 111 -8.17 2.97 -7.84
C THR A 111 -9.47 2.16 -7.89
N HIS A 112 -9.87 1.69 -9.08
CA HIS A 112 -11.10 0.89 -9.23
C HIS A 112 -11.04 -0.42 -8.45
N LEU A 113 -9.89 -1.10 -8.48
CA LEU A 113 -9.64 -2.32 -7.72
C LEU A 113 -9.84 -2.09 -6.22
N LEU A 114 -9.22 -1.05 -5.66
CA LEU A 114 -9.32 -0.72 -4.25
C LEU A 114 -10.76 -0.38 -3.84
N LEU A 115 -11.47 0.40 -4.66
CA LEU A 115 -12.88 0.73 -4.42
C LEU A 115 -13.79 -0.50 -4.40
N LYS A 116 -13.46 -1.54 -5.17
CA LYS A 116 -14.27 -2.76 -5.28
C LYS A 116 -13.96 -3.79 -4.18
N GLU A 117 -12.69 -3.96 -3.82
CA GLU A 117 -12.23 -5.12 -3.06
C GLU A 117 -11.81 -4.83 -1.62
N VAL A 118 -11.43 -3.60 -1.26
CA VAL A 118 -10.90 -3.30 0.08
C VAL A 118 -12.02 -3.08 1.09
N SER A 119 -11.88 -3.74 2.25
CA SER A 119 -12.76 -3.58 3.41
C SER A 119 -12.09 -2.92 4.61
N ILE A 120 -10.79 -3.16 4.82
CA ILE A 120 -10.03 -2.66 5.97
C ILE A 120 -8.84 -1.87 5.46
N VAL A 121 -8.66 -0.65 5.96
CA VAL A 121 -7.53 0.23 5.60
C VAL A 121 -6.68 0.50 6.82
N PHE A 122 -5.38 0.20 6.74
CA PHE A 122 -4.38 0.60 7.72
C PHE A 122 -3.57 1.77 7.14
N HIS A 123 -3.72 2.96 7.71
CA HIS A 123 -2.96 4.14 7.30
C HIS A 123 -1.78 4.38 8.24
N CYS A 124 -0.61 3.87 7.83
CA CYS A 124 0.66 4.00 8.55
C CYS A 124 1.64 4.98 7.86
N ALA A 125 1.30 5.49 6.67
CA ALA A 125 2.17 6.35 5.88
C ALA A 125 2.22 7.77 6.46
N ALA A 126 3.42 8.26 6.78
CA ALA A 126 3.64 9.63 7.25
C ALA A 126 5.09 10.08 6.99
N ALA A 127 5.29 11.37 6.79
CA ALA A 127 6.58 12.01 6.87
C ALA A 127 6.96 12.26 8.34
N VAL A 128 7.98 11.55 8.84
CA VAL A 128 8.52 11.74 10.18
C VAL A 128 9.80 12.56 10.09
N ASN A 129 9.69 13.88 10.20
CA ASN A 129 10.84 14.77 10.13
C ASN A 129 10.65 16.04 10.99
N PHE A 130 11.48 16.18 12.02
CA PHE A 130 11.41 17.30 12.97
C PHE A 130 12.00 18.62 12.44
N LYS A 131 12.62 18.62 11.26
CA LYS A 131 13.25 19.81 10.65
C LYS A 131 12.50 20.37 9.45
N LYS A 132 11.51 19.64 8.93
CA LYS A 132 10.73 20.08 7.78
C LYS A 132 9.75 21.19 8.21
N PRO A 133 9.47 22.17 7.33
CA PRO A 133 8.46 23.19 7.60
C PRO A 133 7.09 22.57 7.89
N LEU A 134 6.26 23.27 8.67
CA LEU A 134 4.92 22.82 9.02
C LEU A 134 4.05 22.57 7.78
N GLU A 135 4.13 23.43 6.76
CA GLU A 135 3.41 23.27 5.49
C GLU A 135 3.73 21.94 4.79
N PHE A 136 4.99 21.51 4.83
CA PHE A 136 5.39 20.21 4.28
C PHE A 136 4.73 19.06 5.04
N LEU A 137 4.74 19.12 6.37
CA LEU A 137 4.13 18.09 7.23
C LEU A 137 2.60 18.09 7.11
N LEU A 138 1.98 19.26 6.93
CA LEU A 138 0.55 19.39 6.70
C LEU A 138 0.14 18.65 5.43
N LYS A 139 0.83 18.91 4.32
CA LYS A 139 0.54 18.25 3.04
C LYS A 139 0.72 16.74 3.14
N ASN A 140 1.82 16.29 3.74
CA ASN A 140 2.20 14.87 3.75
C ASN A 140 1.49 14.03 4.81
N ASN A 141 1.05 14.61 5.94
CA ASN A 141 0.50 13.83 7.06
C ASN A 141 -0.98 14.14 7.34
N VAL A 142 -1.47 15.34 6.97
CA VAL A 142 -2.85 15.75 7.24
C VAL A 142 -3.70 15.70 5.98
N LEU A 143 -3.27 16.34 4.89
CA LEU A 143 -4.03 16.33 3.63
C LEU A 143 -4.02 14.96 2.95
N SER A 144 -2.93 14.20 3.11
CA SER A 144 -2.85 12.80 2.69
C SER A 144 -3.90 11.93 3.38
N LEU A 145 -4.05 12.07 4.70
CA LEU A 145 -5.09 11.39 5.48
C LEU A 145 -6.49 11.80 5.00
N CYS A 146 -6.72 13.08 4.70
CA CYS A 146 -7.99 13.50 4.10
C CYS A 146 -8.26 12.77 2.78
N SER A 147 -7.25 12.62 1.92
CA SER A 147 -7.37 11.90 0.65
C SER A 147 -7.67 10.40 0.87
N VAL A 148 -7.04 9.77 1.86
CA VAL A 148 -7.31 8.39 2.26
C VAL A 148 -8.74 8.23 2.77
N ILE A 149 -9.23 9.16 3.60
CA ILE A 149 -10.61 9.16 4.09
C ILE A 149 -11.59 9.26 2.91
N GLU A 150 -11.34 10.16 1.95
CA GLU A 150 -12.18 10.29 0.76
C GLU A 150 -12.17 9.04 -0.14
N LEU A 151 -11.05 8.34 -0.23
CA LEU A 151 -10.99 7.03 -0.90
C LEU A 151 -11.83 6.00 -0.16
N CYS A 152 -11.68 5.88 1.16
CA CYS A 152 -12.43 4.95 2.00
C CYS A 152 -13.95 5.15 1.88
N ARG A 153 -14.42 6.41 1.82
CA ARG A 153 -15.84 6.75 1.65
C ARG A 153 -16.45 6.22 0.35
N LYS A 154 -15.62 5.97 -0.68
CA LYS A 154 -16.06 5.49 -1.99
C LYS A 154 -15.97 3.96 -2.12
N MET A 155 -15.31 3.28 -1.18
CA MET A 155 -15.11 1.83 -1.20
C MET A 155 -16.42 1.08 -0.90
N ARG A 156 -16.73 0.06 -1.69
CA ARG A 156 -18.00 -0.70 -1.60
C ARG A 156 -18.08 -1.61 -0.38
N LYS A 157 -16.95 -2.10 0.10
CA LYS A 157 -16.86 -3.08 1.19
C LYS A 157 -16.28 -2.49 2.47
N PHE A 158 -16.15 -1.17 2.56
CA PHE A 158 -15.45 -0.51 3.66
C PHE A 158 -16.09 -0.76 5.02
N GLU A 159 -15.29 -1.22 5.96
CA GLU A 159 -15.67 -1.49 7.34
C GLU A 159 -14.92 -0.58 8.31
N VAL A 160 -13.61 -0.42 8.15
CA VAL A 160 -12.80 0.34 9.11
C VAL A 160 -11.53 0.95 8.52
N LEU A 161 -11.22 2.17 8.99
CA LEU A 161 -9.94 2.84 8.82
C LEU A 161 -9.19 2.83 10.16
N VAL A 162 -8.06 2.14 10.20
CA VAL A 162 -7.12 2.11 11.32
C VAL A 162 -6.02 3.13 11.04
N TYR A 163 -6.02 4.24 11.79
CA TYR A 163 -5.03 5.31 11.67
C TYR A 163 -3.93 5.18 12.72
N THR A 164 -2.66 5.15 12.28
CA THR A 164 -1.52 5.18 13.19
C THR A 164 -1.08 6.62 13.44
N SER A 165 -1.30 7.09 14.66
CA SER A 165 -0.83 8.41 15.12
C SER A 165 0.50 8.29 15.90
N THR A 166 0.84 9.32 16.67
CA THR A 166 2.06 9.37 17.49
C THR A 166 1.76 9.87 18.91
N ALA A 167 2.52 9.38 19.90
CA ALA A 167 2.46 9.87 21.27
C ALA A 167 2.84 11.37 21.39
N TYR A 168 3.50 11.93 20.38
CA TYR A 168 3.86 13.35 20.32
C TYR A 168 2.70 14.28 19.92
N SER A 169 1.52 13.74 19.57
CA SER A 169 0.38 14.55 19.06
C SER A 169 -0.13 15.58 20.06
N ASN A 170 0.08 15.32 21.36
CA ASN A 170 -0.35 16.18 22.46
C ASN A 170 0.84 16.73 23.27
N ALA A 171 2.04 16.81 22.66
CA ALA A 171 3.25 17.29 23.35
C ALA A 171 3.18 18.77 23.79
N ASN A 172 2.21 19.53 23.27
CA ASN A 172 1.92 20.91 23.67
C ASN A 172 1.14 21.03 24.99
N HIS A 173 0.65 19.91 25.54
CA HIS A 173 -0.07 19.93 26.82
C HIS A 173 0.92 19.96 27.98
N LEU A 174 0.74 20.95 28.87
CA LEU A 174 1.60 21.15 30.04
C LEU A 174 1.11 20.40 31.30
N ILE A 175 -0.10 19.83 31.25
CA ILE A 175 -0.71 19.12 32.37
C ILE A 175 -0.47 17.61 32.20
N PHE A 176 0.14 17.00 33.23
CA PHE A 176 0.47 15.57 33.26
C PHE A 176 -0.24 14.85 34.41
N PRO A 177 -0.53 13.53 34.28
CA PRO A 177 -0.28 12.70 33.09
C PRO A 177 -1.29 12.98 31.97
N LEU A 178 -0.88 12.74 30.72
CA LEU A 178 -1.82 12.68 29.60
C LEU A 178 -2.75 11.47 29.82
N LYS A 179 -4.03 11.69 29.52
CA LYS A 179 -5.09 10.67 29.59
C LYS A 179 -5.27 10.04 28.21
N GLU A 180 -5.78 8.81 28.19
CA GLU A 180 -6.18 8.13 26.96
C GLU A 180 -7.54 8.66 26.50
N GLU A 181 -7.54 9.89 25.99
CA GLU A 181 -8.73 10.56 25.48
C GLU A 181 -8.44 11.36 24.21
N VAL A 182 -9.49 11.69 23.47
CA VAL A 182 -9.36 12.54 22.28
C VAL A 182 -9.30 14.00 22.71
N TYR A 183 -8.12 14.59 22.60
CA TYR A 183 -7.90 16.01 22.85
C TYR A 183 -8.42 16.83 21.67
N ARG A 184 -9.47 17.62 21.89
CA ARG A 184 -10.07 18.47 20.86
C ARG A 184 -9.30 19.77 20.72
N LEU A 185 -9.09 20.20 19.48
CA LEU A 185 -8.58 21.54 19.19
C LEU A 185 -9.58 22.60 19.69
N PRO A 186 -9.11 23.75 20.20
CA PRO A 186 -9.98 24.85 20.64
C PRO A 186 -10.68 25.57 19.46
N PHE A 187 -10.40 25.15 18.23
CA PHE A 187 -10.98 25.66 16.99
C PHE A 187 -11.25 24.53 16.01
N HIS A 188 -12.09 24.79 15.01
CA HIS A 188 -12.36 23.83 13.94
C HIS A 188 -11.11 23.61 13.09
N ALA A 189 -10.71 22.35 12.88
CA ALA A 189 -9.49 22.00 12.14
C ALA A 189 -9.44 22.63 10.73
N GLY A 190 -10.60 22.77 10.06
CA GLY A 190 -10.69 23.45 8.77
C GLY A 190 -10.11 24.88 8.77
N LYS A 191 -10.27 25.66 9.84
CA LYS A 191 -9.69 27.01 9.94
C LYS A 191 -8.16 26.98 9.91
N PHE A 192 -7.57 25.95 10.52
CA PHE A 192 -6.12 25.75 10.51
C PHE A 192 -5.64 25.29 9.13
N LEU A 193 -6.39 24.41 8.46
CA LEU A 193 -6.09 23.99 7.10
C LEU A 193 -6.15 25.16 6.12
N ASP A 194 -7.15 26.03 6.25
CA ASP A 194 -7.31 27.18 5.35
C ASP A 194 -6.28 28.28 5.59
N ALA A 195 -5.80 28.44 6.83
CA ALA A 195 -4.75 29.40 7.15
C ALA A 195 -3.35 28.99 6.65
N LEU A 196 -3.18 27.74 6.21
CA LEU A 196 -1.91 27.17 5.74
C LEU A 196 -1.93 26.84 4.23
N LYS A 197 -2.99 27.24 3.52
CA LYS A 197 -3.07 27.26 2.05
C LYS A 197 -2.66 28.63 1.53
#